data_AF-A0A6C0AJ82-F1
#
_entry.id   AF-A0A6C0AJ82-F1
#
_cell.length_a   1.000
_cell.length_b   1.000
_cell.length_c   1.000
_cell.angle_alpha   90.00
_cell.angle_beta   90.00
_cell.angle_gamma   90.00
#
_symmetry.space_group_name_H-M   'P 1'
#
loop_
_entity.id
_entity.type
_entity.pdbx_description
1 polymer ?
#
loop_
_entity_poly.entity_id
_entity_poly.type
_entity_poly.pdbx_seq_one_letter_code
_entity_poly.pdbx_strand_id
1 'polypeptide(L)' 'MAGPTAAQKLQISAFQGLLFYILANPITFRVMDGLVTSMTGPYTTFRIFENGLPTGFGLLLHAGVFFAVTLGLMYV' A
#
# COMPACT_ATOMS: atom_id res chain seq x y z
N MET A 1 24.69 -15.78 10.56
CA MET A 1 23.89 -15.95 9.33
C MET A 1 24.53 -15.13 8.23
N ALA A 2 24.84 -15.72 7.08
CA ALA A 2 25.29 -14.94 5.92
C ALA A 2 24.10 -14.09 5.41
N GLY A 3 24.33 -12.80 5.19
CA GLY A 3 23.31 -11.90 4.68
C GLY A 3 22.90 -12.24 3.22
N PRO A 4 21.80 -11.67 2.73
CA PRO A 4 21.33 -11.93 1.38
C PRO A 4 22.37 -11.52 0.33
N THR A 5 22.54 -12.36 -0.68
CA THR A 5 23.42 -12.15 -1.84
C THR A 5 22.97 -10.95 -2.67
N ALA A 6 23.87 -10.39 -3.49
CA ALA A 6 23.54 -9.25 -4.36
C ALA A 6 22.35 -9.54 -5.30
N ALA A 7 22.26 -10.77 -5.82
CA ALA A 7 21.14 -11.21 -6.65
C ALA A 7 19.80 -11.21 -5.89
N GLN A 8 19.80 -11.69 -4.63
CA GLN A 8 18.61 -11.66 -3.78
C GLN A 8 18.19 -10.23 -3.46
N LYS A 9 19.14 -9.33 -3.19
CA LYS A 9 18.83 -7.90 -2.95
C LYS A 9 18.18 -7.24 -4.16
N LEU A 10 18.67 -7.55 -5.37
CA LEU A 10 18.10 -7.06 -6.62
C LEU A 10 16.67 -7.59 -6.85
N GLN A 11 16.45 -8.88 -6.58
CA GLN A 11 15.13 -9.48 -6.69
C GLN A 11 14.15 -8.82 -5.72
N ILE A 12 14.55 -8.64 -4.46
CA ILE A 12 13.72 -7.98 -3.43
C ILE A 12 13.38 -6.54 -3.86
N SER A 13 14.35 -5.75 -4.32
CA SER A 13 14.08 -4.37 -4.75
C SER A 13 13.17 -4.30 -5.99
N ALA A 14 13.30 -5.24 -6.93
CA ALA A 14 12.41 -5.33 -8.09
C ALA A 14 10.96 -5.68 -7.69
N PHE A 15 10.77 -6.65 -6.79
CA PHE A 15 9.44 -6.99 -6.26
C PHE A 15 8.83 -5.84 -5.45
N GLN A 16 9.63 -5.11 -4.67
CA GLN A 16 9.18 -3.91 -3.96
C GLN A 16 8.74 -2.80 -4.92
N GLY A 17 9.46 -2.58 -6.02
CA GLY A 17 9.07 -1.65 -7.06
C GLY A 17 7.75 -2.02 -7.74
N LEU A 18 7.56 -3.31 -8.07
CA LEU A 18 6.31 -3.82 -8.65
C LEU A 18 5.13 -3.69 -7.67
N LEU A 19 5.34 -4.03 -6.39
CA LEU A 19 4.34 -3.83 -5.36
C LEU A 19 3.98 -2.36 -5.20
N PHE A 20 4.98 -1.46 -5.24
CA PHE A 20 4.74 -0.02 -5.15
C PHE A 20 3.93 0.47 -6.33
N TYR A 21 4.22 -0.01 -7.55
CA TYR A 21 3.46 0.32 -8.74
C TYR A 21 2.00 -0.15 -8.67
N ILE A 22 1.78 -1.41 -8.27
CA ILE A 22 0.42 -1.96 -8.12
C ILE A 22 -0.35 -1.19 -7.06
N LEU A 23 0.29 -0.90 -5.94
CA LEU A 23 -0.34 -0.17 -4.87
C LEU A 23 -0.59 1.29 -5.30
N ALA A 24 0.40 2.01 -5.81
CA ALA A 24 0.25 3.42 -6.22
C ALA A 24 -0.70 3.65 -7.42
N ASN A 25 -1.32 2.60 -7.96
CA ASN A 25 -2.34 2.72 -8.98
C ASN A 25 -3.63 3.37 -8.42
N PRO A 26 -4.22 4.36 -9.10
CA PRO A 26 -5.47 5.01 -8.69
C PRO A 26 -6.64 4.04 -8.45
N ILE A 27 -6.65 2.87 -9.10
CA ILE A 27 -7.64 1.82 -8.86
C ILE A 27 -7.55 1.30 -7.41
N THR A 28 -6.34 1.13 -6.90
CA THR A 28 -6.08 0.56 -5.58
C THR A 28 -6.50 1.51 -4.47
N PHE A 29 -6.34 2.82 -4.69
CA PHE A 29 -6.88 3.85 -3.81
C PHE A 29 -8.41 3.79 -3.71
N ARG A 30 -9.11 3.55 -4.83
CA ARG A 30 -10.58 3.40 -4.83
C ARG A 30 -11.04 2.15 -4.08
N VAL A 31 -10.31 1.04 -4.22
CA VAL A 31 -10.60 -0.20 -3.48
C VAL A 31 -10.43 0.02 -1.97
N MET A 32 -9.37 0.71 -1.56
CA MET A 32 -9.13 1.03 -0.15
C MET A 32 -10.14 2.02 0.42
N ASP A 33 -10.54 3.03 -0.36
CA ASP A 33 -11.61 3.96 0.02
C ASP A 33 -12.94 3.22 0.26
N GLY A 34 -13.28 2.25 -0.60
CA GLY A 34 -14.45 1.39 -0.42
C GLY A 34 -14.36 0.51 0.83
N LEU A 35 -13.22 -0.12 1.08
CA LEU A 35 -12.99 -0.94 2.28
C LEU A 35 -13.12 -0.11 3.56
N VAL A 36 -12.47 1.05 3.63
CA VAL A 36 -12.55 1.91 4.81
C VAL A 36 -13.95 2.45 5.02
N THR A 37 -14.65 2.85 3.95
CA THR A 37 -16.05 3.29 4.05
C THR A 37 -16.95 2.18 4.59
N SER A 38 -16.73 0.92 4.17
CA SER A 38 -17.48 -0.23 4.70
C SER A 38 -17.22 -0.52 6.18
N MET A 39 -16.00 -0.26 6.67
CA MET A 39 -15.63 -0.52 8.06
C MET A 39 -15.97 0.62 9.01
N THR A 40 -15.92 1.86 8.54
CA THR A 40 -16.00 3.08 9.37
C THR A 40 -17.30 3.87 9.16
N GLY A 41 -18.08 3.53 8.14
CA GLY A 41 -19.36 4.15 7.81
C GLY A 41 -19.24 5.31 6.81
N PRO A 42 -20.37 5.74 6.20
CA PRO A 42 -20.37 6.75 5.12
C PRO A 42 -20.06 8.20 5.57
N TYR A 43 -19.90 8.44 6.87
CA TYR A 43 -19.73 9.78 7.46
C TYR A 43 -18.40 9.94 8.20
N THR A 44 -17.32 9.38 7.68
CA THR A 44 -16.02 9.49 8.35
C THR A 44 -15.27 10.71 7.84
N THR A 45 -14.64 11.44 8.78
CA THR A 45 -13.68 12.51 8.48
C THR A 45 -12.44 11.99 7.76
N PHE A 46 -12.27 10.67 7.73
CA PHE A 46 -11.19 9.94 7.06
C PHE A 46 -11.49 9.70 5.58
N ARG A 47 -11.81 10.76 4.82
CA ARG A 47 -11.87 10.68 3.36
C ARG A 47 -10.50 10.28 2.82
N ILE A 48 -10.43 9.15 2.13
CA ILE A 48 -9.19 8.62 1.54
C ILE A 48 -9.06 9.09 0.09
N PHE A 49 -10.18 9.42 -0.54
CA PHE A 49 -10.24 9.87 -1.92
C PHE A 49 -11.14 11.10 -2.08
N GLU A 50 -10.63 12.15 -2.72
CA GLU A 50 -11.40 13.38 -2.98
C GLU A 50 -11.02 13.95 -4.35
N ASN A 51 -12.02 14.24 -5.20
CA ASN A 51 -11.83 14.82 -6.54
C ASN A 51 -10.82 14.08 -7.45
N GLY A 52 -10.72 12.76 -7.36
CA GLY A 52 -9.80 11.98 -8.20
C GLY A 52 -8.36 11.91 -7.70
N LEU A 53 -8.07 12.54 -6.55
CA LEU A 53 -6.76 12.56 -5.92
C LEU A 53 -6.82 11.86 -4.55
N PRO A 54 -5.77 11.10 -4.18
CA PRO A 54 -5.65 10.58 -2.83
C PRO A 54 -5.44 11.76 -1.86
N THR A 55 -6.16 11.75 -0.75
CA THR A 55 -5.93 12.72 0.32
C THR A 55 -4.61 12.40 1.04
N GLY A 56 -4.06 13.32 1.83
CA GLY A 56 -2.87 13.03 2.65
C GLY A 56 -3.07 11.84 3.60
N PHE A 57 -4.30 11.66 4.09
CA PHE A 57 -4.68 10.49 4.88
C PHE A 57 -4.74 9.22 4.03
N GLY A 58 -5.27 9.30 2.81
CA GLY A 58 -5.26 8.19 1.85
C GLY A 58 -3.85 7.74 1.49
N LEU A 59 -2.90 8.68 1.34
CA LEU A 59 -1.49 8.36 1.11
C LEU A 59 -0.85 7.64 2.31
N LEU A 60 -1.20 8.05 3.53
CA LEU A 60 -0.74 7.43 4.78
C LEU A 60 -1.28 6.00 4.94
N LEU A 61 -2.58 5.81 4.72
CA LEU A 61 -3.19 4.48 4.71
C LEU A 61 -2.51 3.58 3.67
N HIS A 62 -2.30 4.13 2.49
CA HIS A 62 -1.66 3.44 1.39
C HIS A 62 -0.23 2.99 1.69
N ALA A 63 0.57 3.89 2.27
CA ALA A 63 1.91 3.59 2.76
C ALA A 63 1.88 2.53 3.87
N GLY A 64 0.89 2.58 4.76
CA GLY A 64 0.69 1.59 5.82
C GLY A 64 0.37 0.19 5.27
N VAL A 65 -0.53 0.08 4.29
CA VAL A 65 -0.85 -1.19 3.62
C VAL A 65 0.36 -1.74 2.87
N PHE A 66 1.07 -0.88 2.13
CA PHE A 66 2.31 -1.27 1.45
C PHE A 66 3.34 -1.82 2.44
N PHE A 67 3.54 -1.13 3.56
CA PHE A 67 4.44 -1.56 4.62
C PHE A 67 4.00 -2.92 5.20
N ALA A 68 2.71 -3.08 5.54
CA ALA A 68 2.18 -4.31 6.13
C ALA A 68 2.31 -5.52 5.19
N VAL A 69 1.99 -5.36 3.90
CA VAL A 69 2.10 -6.43 2.90
C VAL A 69 3.56 -6.82 2.69
N THR A 70 4.44 -5.82 2.55
CA THR A 70 5.89 -6.05 2.44
C THR A 70 6.44 -6.75 3.66
N LEU A 71 6.05 -6.32 4.86
CA LEU A 71 6.45 -6.94 6.11
C LEU A 71 5.95 -8.40 6.17
N GLY A 72 4.68 -8.65 5.83
CA GLY A 72 4.11 -9.99 5.78
C GLY A 72 4.86 -10.91 4.82
N LEU A 73 5.19 -10.43 3.62
CA LEU A 73 5.99 -11.16 2.64
C LEU A 73 7.43 -11.43 3.09
N MET A 74 7.99 -10.62 4.01
CA MET A 74 9.31 -10.88 4.60
C MET A 74 9.27 -11.98 5.68
N TYR A 75 8.10 -12.23 6.28
CA TYR A 75 7.92 -13.19 7.37
C TYR A 75 7.20 -14.48 6.94
N VAL A 76 6.79 -14.60 5.68
CA VAL A 76 6.29 -15.82 5.03
C VAL A 76 7.42 -16.47 4.24
#